data_AF-A0A8B6CC64-F1
#
_entry.id   AF-A0A8B6CC64-F1
#
_cell.length_a   1.000
_cell.length_b   1.000
_cell.length_c   1.000
_cell.angle_alpha   90.00
_cell.angle_beta   90.00
_cell.angle_gamma   90.00
#
_symmetry.space_group_name_H-M   'P 1'
#
loop_
_entity.id
_entity.type
_entity.pdbx_description
1 polymer ?
#
loop_
_entity_poly.entity_id
_entity_poly.type
_entity_poly.pdbx_seq_one_letter_code
_entity_poly.pdbx_strand_id
1 'polypeptide(L)'
;MTWDTPSASCQAHHAELAVIETNEENTFIWSEMTKLGGFFWLDGTDKFSEGQWEWASTGEPLDYSNWFPGEPNNSNGQEDCLLTGGVYKTFWNDSPCSNQIKYICEKKLENPVVG
;
A
#
# COMPACT_ATOMS: atom_id res chain seq x y z
N MET A 1 2.52 -1.33 -12.95
CA MET A 1 3.16 0.01 -12.94
C MET A 1 4.18 0.04 -11.80
N THR A 2 5.24 0.84 -11.90
CA THR A 2 6.19 1.08 -10.78
C THR A 2 5.48 1.84 -9.67
N TRP A 3 5.81 1.65 -8.40
CA TRP A 3 5.06 2.18 -7.25
C TRP A 3 4.81 3.70 -7.29
N ASP A 4 5.79 4.50 -7.75
CA ASP A 4 5.63 5.96 -7.88
C ASP A 4 4.52 6.35 -8.89
N THR A 5 4.27 5.51 -9.92
CA THR A 5 3.31 5.83 -11.00
C THR A 5 1.85 5.69 -10.53
N PRO A 6 1.41 4.60 -9.86
CA PRO A 6 0.12 4.50 -9.21
C PRO A 6 -0.17 5.60 -8.21
N SER A 7 0.81 6.02 -7.40
CA SER A 7 0.62 7.16 -6.49
C SER A 7 0.17 8.40 -7.28
N ALA A 8 0.89 8.75 -8.34
CA ALA A 8 0.49 9.84 -9.24
C ALA A 8 -0.86 9.58 -9.95
N SER A 9 -1.15 8.34 -10.33
CA SER A 9 -2.42 7.98 -11.00
C SER A 9 -3.62 8.12 -10.06
N CYS A 10 -3.50 7.72 -8.80
CA CYS A 10 -4.57 7.91 -7.81
C CYS A 10 -4.77 9.40 -7.53
N GLN A 11 -3.69 10.17 -7.40
CA GLN A 11 -3.74 11.62 -7.18
C GLN A 11 -4.50 12.36 -8.30
N ALA A 12 -4.36 11.91 -9.56
CA ALA A 12 -5.13 12.46 -10.69
C ALA A 12 -6.66 12.29 -10.56
N HIS A 13 -7.12 11.41 -9.67
CA HIS A 13 -8.54 11.19 -9.35
C HIS A 13 -8.95 11.75 -7.97
N HIS A 14 -8.11 12.59 -7.36
CA HIS A 14 -8.25 13.07 -5.99
C HIS A 14 -8.37 11.91 -5.00
N ALA A 15 -7.43 10.98 -5.11
CA ALA A 15 -7.31 9.76 -4.33
C ALA A 15 -5.82 9.51 -4.00
N GLU A 16 -5.55 8.58 -3.10
CA GLU A 16 -4.20 8.11 -2.76
C GLU A 16 -4.09 6.61 -3.08
N LEU A 17 -2.89 6.03 -3.06
CA LEU A 17 -2.79 4.57 -2.97
C LEU A 17 -3.49 4.14 -1.67
N ALA A 18 -3.99 2.91 -1.63
CA ALA A 18 -4.70 2.45 -0.44
C ALA A 18 -3.82 2.50 0.81
N VAL A 19 -4.32 3.20 1.83
CA VAL A 19 -3.80 3.23 3.19
C VAL A 19 -4.55 2.15 3.97
N ILE A 20 -3.88 1.45 4.88
CA ILE A 20 -4.52 0.41 5.69
C ILE A 20 -4.22 0.69 7.15
N GLU A 21 -5.17 1.28 7.86
CA GLU A 21 -5.03 1.70 9.25
C GLU A 21 -5.66 0.68 10.21
N THR A 22 -6.44 -0.27 9.68
CA THR A 22 -7.15 -1.28 10.48
C THR A 22 -7.14 -2.69 9.88
N ASN A 23 -7.40 -3.69 10.72
CA ASN A 23 -7.58 -5.07 10.27
C ASN A 23 -8.84 -5.24 9.40
N GLU A 24 -9.88 -4.45 9.67
CA GLU A 24 -11.12 -4.42 8.89
C GLU A 24 -10.86 -3.95 7.46
N GLU A 25 -10.09 -2.87 7.29
CA GLU A 25 -9.65 -2.38 5.97
C GLU A 25 -8.77 -3.40 5.26
N ASN A 26 -7.81 -4.01 5.97
CA ASN A 26 -6.94 -5.03 5.39
C ASN A 26 -7.74 -6.21 4.84
N THR A 27 -8.76 -6.64 5.59
CA THR A 27 -9.66 -7.73 5.20
C THR A 27 -10.53 -7.31 4.01
N PHE A 28 -11.06 -6.09 4.03
CA PHE A 28 -11.87 -5.54 2.94
C PHE A 28 -11.08 -5.47 1.63
N ILE A 29 -9.90 -4.84 1.65
CA ILE A 29 -9.00 -4.73 0.49
C ILE A 29 -8.64 -6.10 -0.07
N TRP A 30 -8.29 -7.06 0.80
CA TRP A 30 -8.02 -8.43 0.37
C TRP A 30 -9.23 -9.07 -0.33
N SER A 31 -10.44 -8.88 0.21
CA SER A 31 -11.66 -9.44 -0.39
C SER A 31 -11.92 -8.91 -1.82
N GLU A 32 -11.55 -7.65 -2.09
CA GLU A 32 -11.63 -7.08 -3.44
C GLU A 32 -10.51 -7.59 -4.35
N MET A 33 -9.29 -7.68 -3.82
CA MET A 33 -8.11 -8.17 -4.56
C MET A 33 -8.23 -9.61 -5.03
N THR A 34 -8.83 -10.49 -4.22
CA THR A 34 -9.02 -11.91 -4.60
C THR A 34 -9.80 -12.08 -5.89
N LYS A 35 -10.70 -11.13 -6.23
CA LYS A 35 -11.49 -11.15 -7.47
C LYS A 35 -10.61 -10.92 -8.71
N LEU A 36 -9.48 -10.25 -8.55
CA LEU A 36 -8.57 -9.84 -9.62
C LEU A 36 -7.27 -10.67 -9.66
N GLY A 37 -6.86 -11.21 -8.52
CA GLY A 37 -5.62 -11.97 -8.33
C GLY A 37 -4.33 -11.16 -8.55
N GLY A 38 -3.22 -11.69 -8.04
CA GLY A 38 -1.89 -11.06 -8.15
C GLY A 38 -1.54 -10.16 -6.97
N PHE A 39 -0.46 -9.40 -7.12
CA PHE A 39 0.04 -8.44 -6.14
C PHE A 39 -0.47 -7.04 -6.43
N PHE A 40 -0.57 -6.22 -5.39
CA PHE A 40 -1.06 -4.84 -5.47
C PHE A 40 -0.21 -3.94 -4.58
N TRP A 41 0.17 -2.78 -5.11
CA TRP A 41 0.80 -1.72 -4.34
C TRP A 41 -0.19 -1.07 -3.36
N LEU A 42 0.33 -0.77 -2.17
CA LEU A 42 -0.28 0.05 -1.11
C LEU A 42 0.55 1.32 -0.91
N ASP A 43 0.07 2.30 -0.15
CA ASP A 43 0.71 3.61 0.01
C ASP A 43 1.95 3.63 0.93
N GLY A 44 2.27 2.51 1.57
CA GLY A 44 3.38 2.43 2.53
C GLY A 44 4.76 2.42 1.86
N THR A 45 5.71 3.13 2.45
CA THR A 45 7.11 3.18 2.01
C THR A 45 8.06 3.50 3.18
N ASP A 46 9.32 3.09 3.07
CA ASP A 46 10.43 3.54 3.93
C ASP A 46 11.61 4.12 3.12
N LYS A 47 11.37 4.48 1.85
CA LYS A 47 12.34 5.06 0.90
C LYS A 47 13.09 6.29 1.42
N PHE A 48 12.52 7.00 2.40
CA PHE A 48 13.13 8.19 3.01
C PHE A 48 14.09 7.86 4.14
N SER A 49 13.85 6.76 4.86
CA SER A 49 14.68 6.28 5.96
C SER A 49 14.41 4.80 6.17
N GLU A 50 15.33 3.97 5.69
CA GLU A 50 15.31 2.50 5.84
C GLU A 50 14.83 2.03 7.22
N GLY A 51 13.82 1.16 7.23
CA GLY A 51 13.23 0.62 8.46
C GLY A 51 12.31 1.57 9.22
N GLN A 52 12.03 2.77 8.69
CA GLN A 52 11.01 3.69 9.20
C GLN A 52 9.88 3.80 8.16
N TRP A 53 8.88 2.92 8.31
CA TRP A 53 7.75 2.86 7.41
C TRP A 53 6.72 3.95 7.70
N GLU A 54 6.32 4.67 6.66
CA GLU A 54 5.30 5.71 6.69
C GLU A 54 4.33 5.56 5.50
N TRP A 55 3.15 6.15 5.64
CA TRP A 55 2.23 6.33 4.52
C TRP A 55 2.70 7.53 3.69
N ALA A 56 3.01 7.32 2.42
CA ALA A 56 3.59 8.38 1.59
C ALA A 56 2.67 9.58 1.38
N SER A 57 1.36 9.38 1.44
CA SER A 57 0.36 10.43 1.32
C SER A 57 0.29 11.37 2.53
N THR A 58 0.51 10.86 3.75
CA THR A 58 0.36 11.62 5.00
C THR A 58 1.67 11.90 5.72
N GLY A 59 2.70 11.08 5.49
CA GLY A 59 3.93 11.05 6.28
C GLY A 59 3.76 10.46 7.68
N GLU A 60 2.60 9.89 7.99
CA GLU A 60 2.34 9.27 9.30
C GLU A 60 2.93 7.85 9.34
N PRO A 61 3.45 7.42 10.49
CA PRO A 61 4.00 6.07 10.66
C PRO A 61 2.91 4.99 10.52
N LEU A 62 3.33 3.77 10.17
CA LEU A 62 2.44 2.61 10.15
C LEU A 62 2.10 2.14 11.58
N ASP A 63 1.03 2.69 12.16
CA ASP A 63 0.52 2.28 13.47
C ASP A 63 -0.15 0.89 13.44
N TYR A 64 -0.72 0.51 12.30
CA TYR A 64 -1.17 -0.83 12.00
C TYR A 64 -0.27 -1.47 10.96
N SER A 65 0.08 -2.75 11.18
CA SER A 65 0.77 -3.53 10.16
C SER A 65 0.31 -4.98 10.12
N ASN A 66 0.38 -5.56 8.93
CA ASN A 66 0.13 -6.98 8.73
C ASN A 66 1.24 -7.63 7.91
N TRP A 67 2.49 -7.36 8.26
CA TRP A 67 3.66 -7.94 7.63
C TRP A 67 3.60 -9.47 7.60
N PHE A 68 4.03 -10.05 6.48
CA PHE A 68 4.25 -11.49 6.40
C PHE A 68 5.38 -11.88 7.37
N PRO A 69 5.35 -13.06 8.00
CA PRO A 69 6.41 -13.47 8.93
C PRO A 69 7.80 -13.40 8.28
N GLY A 70 8.66 -12.51 8.79
CA GLY A 70 9.99 -12.25 8.26
C GLY A 70 10.14 -10.93 7.50
N GLU A 71 9.03 -10.23 7.26
CA GLU A 71 8.98 -8.94 6.55
C GLU A 71 8.81 -7.74 7.51
N PRO A 72 9.18 -6.52 7.07
CA PRO A 72 9.92 -6.22 5.84
C PRO A 72 11.39 -6.67 5.98
N ASN A 73 11.95 -7.26 4.92
CA ASN A 73 13.29 -7.86 4.98
C ASN A 73 14.36 -7.07 4.20
N ASN A 74 13.93 -6.08 3.42
CA ASN A 74 14.74 -5.28 2.52
C ASN A 74 15.69 -6.11 1.66
N SER A 75 15.14 -7.02 0.86
CA SER A 75 15.93 -8.00 0.11
C SER A 75 16.92 -7.31 -0.83
N ASN A 76 18.21 -7.55 -0.60
CA ASN A 76 19.32 -6.92 -1.33
C ASN A 76 19.39 -5.38 -1.19
N GLY A 77 18.77 -4.79 -0.16
CA GLY A 77 18.84 -3.36 0.13
C GLY A 77 18.12 -2.48 -0.89
N GLN A 78 17.02 -2.96 -1.46
CA GLN A 78 16.32 -2.35 -2.61
C GLN A 78 14.79 -2.39 -2.49
N GLU A 79 14.22 -2.82 -1.36
CA GLU A 79 12.78 -3.04 -1.22
C GLU A 79 12.13 -1.96 -0.34
N ASP A 80 11.75 -0.83 -0.95
CA ASP A 80 11.26 0.32 -0.18
C ASP A 80 9.74 0.55 -0.30
N CYS A 81 8.99 -0.37 -0.92
CA CYS A 81 7.59 -0.15 -1.29
C CYS A 81 6.66 -1.29 -0.88
N LEU A 82 5.55 -0.93 -0.23
CA LEU A 82 4.59 -1.87 0.35
C LEU A 82 3.68 -2.51 -0.70
N LEU A 83 3.57 -3.83 -0.68
CA LEU A 83 2.58 -4.59 -1.44
C LEU A 83 1.82 -5.60 -0.60
N THR A 84 0.70 -6.06 -1.13
CA THR A 84 -0.08 -7.18 -0.60
C THR A 84 -0.61 -8.08 -1.72
N GLY A 85 -1.21 -9.22 -1.35
CA GLY A 85 -1.84 -10.16 -2.28
C GLY A 85 -0.94 -11.29 -2.76
N GLY A 86 -1.34 -11.93 -3.85
CA GLY A 86 -0.66 -13.11 -4.40
C GLY A 86 -0.44 -14.20 -3.35
N VAL A 87 0.82 -14.61 -3.18
CA VAL A 87 1.20 -15.63 -2.18
C VAL A 87 1.07 -15.15 -0.74
N TYR A 88 1.12 -13.83 -0.50
CA TYR A 88 1.04 -13.23 0.83
C TYR A 88 -0.41 -13.11 1.34
N LYS A 89 -1.40 -13.27 0.46
CA LYS A 89 -2.83 -13.15 0.79
C LYS A 89 -3.14 -11.81 1.45
N THR A 90 -3.53 -11.81 2.73
CA THR A 90 -3.79 -10.62 3.54
C THR A 90 -2.52 -9.97 4.10
N PHE A 91 -1.38 -10.68 4.06
CA PHE A 91 -0.12 -10.19 4.60
C PHE A 91 0.63 -9.31 3.61
N TRP A 92 1.53 -8.50 4.15
CA TRP A 92 2.28 -7.52 3.40
C TRP A 92 3.73 -7.95 3.19
N ASN A 93 4.32 -7.42 2.12
CA ASN A 93 5.74 -7.55 1.77
C ASN A 93 6.25 -6.17 1.34
N ASP A 94 7.51 -5.91 1.57
CA ASP A 94 8.25 -4.86 0.88
C ASP A 94 8.75 -5.37 -0.48
N SER A 95 8.90 -4.52 -1.47
CA SER A 95 9.39 -4.94 -2.79
C SER A 95 10.06 -3.78 -3.51
N PRO A 96 10.96 -4.03 -4.49
CA PRO A 96 11.56 -2.95 -5.24
C PRO A 96 10.49 -2.12 -5.94
N CYS A 97 10.47 -0.83 -5.65
CA CYS A 97 9.48 0.12 -6.16
C CYS A 97 9.40 0.13 -7.70
N SER A 98 10.47 -0.30 -8.39
CA SER A 98 10.53 -0.44 -9.84
C SER A 98 9.72 -1.62 -10.42
N ASN A 99 9.21 -2.52 -9.57
CA ASN A 99 8.42 -3.66 -10.02
C ASN A 99 7.11 -3.22 -10.66
N GLN A 100 6.69 -3.92 -11.72
CA GLN A 100 5.44 -3.61 -12.41
C GLN A 100 4.27 -4.39 -11.81
N ILE A 101 3.58 -3.77 -10.87
CA ILE A 101 2.49 -4.40 -10.11
C ILE A 101 1.16 -3.65 -10.33
N LYS A 102 0.02 -4.30 -10.03
CA LYS A 102 -1.30 -3.66 -9.96
C LYS A 102 -1.35 -2.72 -8.75
N TYR A 103 -2.42 -1.94 -8.61
CA TYR A 103 -2.57 -1.00 -7.50
C TYR A 103 -4.04 -0.80 -7.15
N ILE A 104 -4.28 -0.23 -5.97
CA ILE A 104 -5.61 0.13 -5.47
C ILE A 104 -5.53 1.58 -5.03
N CYS A 105 -6.49 2.38 -5.47
CA CYS A 105 -6.64 3.74 -4.98
C CYS A 105 -7.69 3.76 -3.87
N GLU A 106 -7.42 4.53 -2.82
CA GLU A 106 -8.39 4.90 -1.80
C GLU A 106 -8.80 6.35 -1.99
N LYS A 107 -10.10 6.61 -1.82
CA LYS A 107 -10.64 7.95 -1.84
C LYS A 107 -11.46 8.19 -0.59
N LYS A 108 -11.01 9.13 0.23
CA LYS A 108 -11.78 9.65 1.35
C LYS A 108 -13.02 10.35 0.80
N LEU A 109 -14.19 9.92 1.28
CA LEU A 109 -15.43 10.62 0.99
C LEU A 109 -15.45 11.88 1.85
N GLU A 110 -15.40 13.05 1.24
CA GLU A 110 -15.72 14.27 1.98
C GLU A 110 -17.19 14.20 2.38
N ASN A 111 -17.49 14.37 3.67
CA ASN A 111 -18.86 14.53 4.12
C ASN A 111 -19.47 15.69 3.34
N PRO A 112 -20.60 15.52 2.62
CA PRO A 112 -21.24 16.64 1.96
C PRO A 112 -21.55 17.68 3.03
N VAL A 113 -21.04 18.90 2.84
CA VAL A 113 -21.48 20.05 3.62
C VAL A 113 -22.97 20.18 3.33
N VAL A 114 -23.80 19.69 4.26
CA VAL A 114 -25.24 19.90 4.21
C VAL A 114 -25.45 21.36 4.55
N GLY A 115 -25.58 22.19 3.51
CA GLY A 115 -26.02 23.58 3.62
C GLY A 115 -27.51 23.69 3.91
#